data_AF-A0A3G2QZ01-F1
#
_entry.id   AF-A0A3G2QZ01-F1
#
_cell.length_a   1.000
_cell.length_b   1.000
_cell.length_c   1.000
_cell.angle_alpha   90.00
_cell.angle_beta   90.00
_cell.angle_gamma   90.00
#
_symmetry.space_group_name_H-M   'P 1'
#
loop_
_entity.id
_entity.type
_entity.pdbx_description
1 polymer ?
#
loop_
_entity_poly.entity_id
_entity_poly.type
_entity_poly.pdbx_seq_one_letter_code
_entity_poly.pdbx_strand_id
1 'polypeptide(L)'
;MNKIINFFKNIPSFIIENIPSELSPFLPKFLQKKKRFKDEDKFFVTPLDPTKTKEEKIKIEKRRRHQAYMALEYKLSMTTYYDFFSKDTFKISKFSKYLAQIVNKKIVTSDFLLLSFFYTNLDICQPLKKYQITKETIGKLMSKIYVKIPTKTSEKNLFYFERFLKNLISFFPINFQKQLPDPTIKYSLEVHKIFEKAAQNALVRFKTPVISTEILFITLMEEKKTKAAKFIEKCIGDETNWYILRYILIKRLYKYESCIRREISKNQQYFAYLLKTQLSDIEFERLIDNNYLQFGVTRFRNRLIQQAVKTDIYDLIEEDIYNSIRANRNERKYSS
;
A
#
# COMPACT_ATOMS: atom_id res chain seq x y z
N MET A 1 -1.33 26.20 -33.96
CA MET A 1 -1.81 26.30 -32.56
C MET A 1 -2.35 24.99 -31.99
N ASN A 2 -3.24 24.25 -32.66
CA ASN A 2 -3.86 23.04 -32.10
C ASN A 2 -2.89 21.89 -31.74
N LYS A 3 -1.75 21.75 -32.44
CA LYS A 3 -0.72 20.74 -32.10
C LYS A 3 0.04 21.06 -30.81
N ILE A 4 0.28 22.35 -30.51
CA ILE A 4 0.99 22.79 -29.29
C ILE A 4 0.08 22.63 -28.06
N ILE A 5 -1.22 22.94 -28.20
CA ILE A 5 -2.18 22.80 -27.11
C ILE A 5 -2.38 21.31 -26.73
N ASN A 6 -2.36 20.40 -27.71
CA ASN A 6 -2.45 18.96 -27.44
C ASN A 6 -1.16 18.39 -26.81
N PHE A 7 0.01 18.97 -27.10
CA PHE A 7 1.26 18.60 -26.43
C PHE A 7 1.19 18.90 -24.92
N PHE A 8 0.73 20.09 -24.52
CA PHE A 8 0.62 20.47 -23.10
C PHE A 8 -0.48 19.72 -22.33
N LYS A 9 -1.53 19.21 -23.00
CA LYS A 9 -2.56 18.38 -22.37
C LYS A 9 -2.10 16.95 -22.03
N ASN A 10 -1.06 16.45 -22.70
CA ASN A 10 -0.54 15.10 -22.52
C ASN A 10 0.70 15.03 -21.61
N ILE A 11 1.15 16.18 -21.09
CA ILE A 11 2.25 16.22 -20.12
C ILE A 11 1.73 15.71 -18.77
N PRO A 12 2.35 14.67 -18.18
CA PRO A 12 1.99 14.19 -16.84
C PRO A 12 1.99 15.33 -15.81
N SER A 13 0.98 15.37 -14.94
CA SER A 13 0.77 16.47 -13.99
C SER A 13 1.99 16.78 -13.10
N PHE A 14 2.84 15.78 -12.83
CA PHE A 14 4.06 15.96 -12.05
C PHE A 14 5.16 16.78 -12.76
N ILE A 15 5.13 16.90 -14.08
CA ILE A 15 6.08 17.73 -14.85
C ILE A 15 5.65 19.20 -14.79
N ILE A 16 4.35 19.46 -14.81
CA ILE A 16 3.77 20.82 -14.69
C ILE A 16 4.01 21.40 -13.29
N GLU A 17 4.05 20.57 -12.26
CA GLU A 17 4.28 21.00 -10.86
C GLU A 17 5.74 21.40 -10.55
N ASN A 18 6.69 21.15 -11.46
CA ASN A 18 8.13 21.39 -11.26
C ASN A 18 8.74 22.39 -12.26
N ILE A 19 7.93 23.19 -12.97
CA ILE A 19 8.44 24.25 -13.84
C ILE A 19 9.02 25.37 -12.96
N PRO A 20 10.28 25.83 -13.19
CA PRO A 20 10.88 26.95 -12.46
C PRO A 20 9.97 28.18 -12.47
N SER A 21 9.89 28.89 -11.34
CA SER A 21 9.04 30.08 -11.16
C SER A 21 9.33 31.19 -12.18
N GLU A 22 10.56 31.26 -12.68
CA GLU A 22 11.03 32.22 -13.69
C GLU A 22 10.38 32.01 -15.07
N LEU A 23 9.93 30.78 -15.38
CA LEU A 23 9.26 30.45 -16.65
C LEU A 23 7.74 30.58 -16.58
N SER A 24 7.19 30.86 -15.39
CA SER A 24 5.74 31.03 -15.17
C SER A 24 5.06 32.13 -16.00
N PRO A 25 5.71 33.27 -16.36
CA PRO A 25 5.07 34.31 -17.18
C PRO A 25 4.80 33.87 -18.62
N PHE A 26 5.55 32.89 -19.12
CA PHE A 26 5.48 32.40 -20.49
C PHE A 26 4.51 31.23 -20.67
N LEU A 27 3.91 30.73 -19.58
CA LEU A 27 2.92 29.66 -19.62
C LEU A 27 1.52 30.20 -19.95
N PRO A 28 0.70 29.45 -20.71
CA PRO A 28 -0.71 29.77 -20.93
C PRO A 28 -1.46 29.98 -19.60
N LYS A 29 -2.30 31.01 -19.52
CA LYS A 29 -3.01 31.43 -18.28
C LYS A 29 -3.76 30.32 -17.55
N PHE A 30 -4.20 29.25 -18.23
CA PHE A 30 -4.88 28.11 -17.62
C PHE A 30 -3.95 27.13 -16.86
N LEU A 31 -2.62 27.22 -17.05
CA LEU A 31 -1.61 26.45 -16.31
C LEU A 31 -0.98 27.23 -15.15
N GLN A 32 -1.23 28.55 -15.07
CA GLN A 32 -0.76 29.38 -13.96
C GLN A 32 -1.64 29.15 -12.72
N LYS A 33 -1.32 28.13 -11.92
CA LYS A 33 -1.89 28.01 -10.57
C LYS A 33 -1.36 29.17 -9.71
N LYS A 34 -2.27 30.00 -9.17
CA LYS A 34 -1.95 30.96 -8.11
C LYS A 34 -1.45 30.20 -6.87
N LYS A 35 -0.13 30.02 -6.74
CA LYS A 35 0.48 29.65 -5.45
C LYS A 35 0.42 30.87 -4.54
N ARG A 36 -0.46 30.84 -3.55
CA ARG A 36 -0.24 31.62 -2.32
C ARG A 36 0.86 30.91 -1.55
N PHE A 37 2.12 31.26 -1.83
CA PHE A 37 3.19 31.06 -0.87
C PHE A 37 2.97 32.07 0.25
N LYS A 38 2.53 31.60 1.42
CA LYS A 38 2.77 32.31 2.67
C LYS A 38 4.04 31.71 3.24
N ASP A 39 5.13 32.47 3.14
CA ASP A 39 6.31 32.46 4.02
C ASP A 39 6.81 31.09 4.49
N GLU A 40 7.48 30.36 3.60
CA GLU A 40 8.41 29.28 3.96
C GLU A 40 9.81 29.88 4.18
N ASP A 41 10.09 30.39 5.38
CA ASP A 41 11.47 30.62 5.88
C ASP A 41 11.51 30.70 7.41
N LYS A 42 10.71 29.85 8.08
CA LYS A 42 10.91 29.55 9.51
C LYS A 42 11.44 28.13 9.64
N PHE A 43 12.64 27.91 9.13
CA PHE A 43 13.44 26.79 9.58
C PHE A 43 13.64 26.93 11.10
N PHE A 44 13.46 25.83 11.84
CA PHE A 44 13.86 25.73 13.24
C PHE A 44 15.38 25.78 13.37
N VAL A 45 15.92 26.97 13.13
CA VAL A 45 16.94 27.51 14.00
C VAL A 45 16.21 28.63 14.74
N THR A 46 15.46 28.32 15.80
CA THR A 46 15.41 29.33 16.86
C THR A 46 16.87 29.48 17.25
N PRO A 47 17.51 30.63 16.93
CA PRO A 47 18.91 30.81 17.21
C PRO A 47 19.07 30.50 18.69
N LEU A 48 20.00 29.61 19.04
CA LEU A 48 20.31 29.36 20.44
C LEU A 48 20.63 30.73 21.04
N ASP A 49 19.76 31.16 21.96
CA ASP A 49 19.79 32.49 22.54
C ASP A 49 21.26 32.87 22.85
N PRO A 50 21.78 33.94 22.20
CA PRO A 50 23.20 34.26 22.28
C PRO A 50 23.63 34.51 23.73
N THR A 51 22.70 34.92 24.59
CA THR A 51 22.91 35.20 26.02
C THR A 51 23.18 33.97 26.88
N LYS A 52 22.92 32.75 26.38
CA LYS A 52 23.10 31.51 27.16
C LYS A 52 24.55 31.04 27.18
N THR A 53 24.95 30.49 28.32
CA THR A 53 26.29 29.90 28.48
C THR A 53 26.48 28.69 27.57
N LYS A 54 27.74 28.31 27.30
CA LYS A 54 28.07 27.13 26.49
C LYS A 54 27.42 25.86 27.05
N GLU A 55 27.41 25.69 28.36
CA GLU A 55 26.82 24.54 29.05
C GLU A 55 25.30 24.51 28.92
N GLU A 56 24.63 25.65 29.03
CA GLU A 56 23.19 25.77 28.81
C GLU A 56 22.81 25.47 27.37
N LYS A 57 23.58 25.96 26.40
CA LYS A 57 23.40 25.65 24.98
C LYS A 57 23.53 24.14 24.72
N ILE A 58 24.52 23.49 25.32
CA ILE A 58 24.68 22.02 25.27
C ILE A 58 23.48 21.31 25.91
N LYS A 59 23.00 21.77 27.07
CA LYS A 59 21.85 21.17 27.78
C LYS A 59 20.57 21.30 26.98
N ILE A 60 20.33 22.45 26.34
CA ILE A 60 19.17 22.69 25.47
C ILE A 60 19.25 21.80 24.22
N GLU A 61 20.41 21.70 23.60
CA GLU A 61 20.61 20.84 22.44
C GLU A 61 20.41 19.36 22.78
N LYS A 62 20.94 18.89 23.93
CA LYS A 62 20.68 17.53 24.44
C LYS A 62 19.19 17.28 24.65
N ARG A 63 18.46 18.24 25.23
CA ARG A 63 17.00 18.15 25.41
C ARG A 63 16.28 18.09 24.07
N ARG A 64 16.64 18.93 23.10
CA ARG A 64 16.06 18.94 21.75
C ARG A 64 16.26 17.60 21.04
N ARG A 65 17.47 17.04 21.09
CA ARG A 65 17.75 15.72 20.51
C ARG A 65 16.95 14.62 21.18
N HIS A 66 16.86 14.63 22.51
CA HIS A 66 16.06 13.66 23.24
C HIS A 66 14.57 13.74 22.86
N GLN A 67 14.00 14.94 22.78
CA GLN A 67 12.61 15.12 22.33
C GLN A 67 12.40 14.61 20.89
N ALA A 68 13.34 14.87 19.99
CA ALA A 68 13.29 14.34 18.63
C ALA A 68 13.36 12.80 18.60
N TYR A 69 14.21 12.18 19.43
CA TYR A 69 14.26 10.72 19.54
C TYR A 69 12.96 10.13 20.10
N MET A 70 12.40 10.73 21.15
CA MET A 70 11.12 10.30 21.71
C MET A 70 9.99 10.42 20.69
N ALA A 71 9.97 11.51 19.91
CA ALA A 71 9.01 11.73 18.84
C ALA A 71 9.12 10.65 17.74
N LEU A 72 10.34 10.28 17.36
CA LEU A 72 10.60 9.21 16.40
C LEU A 72 10.21 7.83 16.96
N GLU A 73 10.56 7.53 18.20
CA GLU A 73 10.19 6.28 18.89
C GLU A 73 8.67 6.13 18.97
N TYR A 74 7.95 7.22 19.31
CA TYR A 74 6.50 7.23 19.30
C TYR A 74 5.93 6.85 17.92
N LYS A 75 6.42 7.48 16.84
CA LYS A 75 5.97 7.16 15.47
C LYS A 75 6.34 5.73 15.07
N LEU A 76 7.51 5.22 15.46
CA LEU A 76 7.92 3.85 15.21
C LEU A 76 7.07 2.82 15.97
N SER A 77 6.61 3.16 17.18
CA SER A 77 5.73 2.29 17.98
C SER A 77 4.37 2.03 17.31
N MET A 78 3.95 2.92 16.39
CA MET A 78 2.68 2.81 15.66
C MET A 78 2.80 1.98 14.38
N THR A 79 3.99 1.44 14.08
CA THR A 79 4.19 0.65 12.87
C THR A 79 3.42 -0.67 12.92
N THR A 80 2.83 -1.03 11.79
CA THR A 80 2.09 -2.27 11.59
C THR A 80 2.59 -2.98 10.34
N TYR A 81 2.17 -4.23 10.12
CA TYR A 81 2.50 -4.94 8.89
C TYR A 81 2.02 -4.22 7.63
N TYR A 82 1.02 -3.33 7.70
CA TYR A 82 0.57 -2.55 6.54
C TYR A 82 1.63 -1.59 6.02
N ASP A 83 2.52 -1.07 6.87
CA ASP A 83 3.59 -0.15 6.46
C ASP A 83 4.64 -0.85 5.57
N PHE A 84 4.69 -2.18 5.67
CA PHE A 84 5.58 -3.05 4.91
C PHE A 84 4.92 -3.67 3.69
N PHE A 85 3.63 -3.41 3.45
CA PHE A 85 2.96 -3.91 2.26
C PHE A 85 3.52 -3.23 1.00
N SER A 86 3.72 -4.04 -0.05
CA SER A 86 3.86 -3.45 -1.39
C SER A 86 2.59 -2.66 -1.73
N LYS A 87 2.71 -1.68 -2.63
CA LYS A 87 1.55 -0.90 -3.10
C LYS A 87 0.41 -1.79 -3.58
N ASP A 88 0.73 -2.90 -4.23
CA ASP A 88 -0.26 -3.83 -4.74
C ASP A 88 -0.84 -4.73 -3.64
N THR A 89 -0.03 -5.21 -2.69
CA THR A 89 -0.51 -5.90 -1.48
C THR A 89 -1.49 -5.02 -0.69
N PHE A 90 -1.17 -3.72 -0.56
CA PHE A 90 -2.05 -2.76 0.10
C PHE A 90 -3.35 -2.52 -0.67
N LYS A 91 -3.30 -2.48 -2.01
CA LYS A 91 -4.52 -2.45 -2.82
C LYS A 91 -5.36 -3.72 -2.61
N ILE A 92 -4.75 -4.90 -2.63
CA ILE A 92 -5.44 -6.19 -2.41
C ILE A 92 -6.19 -6.17 -1.08
N SER A 93 -5.54 -5.72 0.00
CA SER A 93 -6.18 -5.64 1.31
C SER A 93 -7.37 -4.66 1.28
N LYS A 94 -7.17 -3.44 0.76
CA LYS A 94 -8.24 -2.44 0.60
C LYS A 94 -9.41 -2.95 -0.25
N PHE A 95 -9.13 -3.60 -1.37
CA PHE A 95 -10.16 -4.16 -2.26
C PHE A 95 -10.91 -5.32 -1.61
N SER A 96 -10.29 -6.11 -0.74
CA SER A 96 -11.00 -7.18 -0.03
C SER A 96 -12.10 -6.65 0.90
N LYS A 97 -11.88 -5.49 1.56
CA LYS A 97 -12.93 -4.77 2.31
C LYS A 97 -14.06 -4.29 1.40
N TYR A 98 -13.71 -3.74 0.25
CA TYR A 98 -14.69 -3.28 -0.72
C TYR A 98 -15.55 -4.43 -1.27
N LEU A 99 -14.94 -5.58 -1.56
CA LEU A 99 -15.68 -6.78 -1.97
C LEU A 99 -16.65 -7.23 -0.87
N ALA A 100 -16.22 -7.27 0.39
CA ALA A 100 -17.12 -7.58 1.51
C ALA A 100 -18.29 -6.60 1.61
N GLN A 101 -18.04 -5.29 1.37
CA GLN A 101 -19.07 -4.25 1.37
C GLN A 101 -20.15 -4.49 0.31
N ILE A 102 -19.77 -4.86 -0.91
CA ILE A 102 -20.71 -5.16 -1.99
C ILE A 102 -21.64 -6.32 -1.61
N VAL A 103 -21.11 -7.32 -0.90
CA VAL A 103 -21.88 -8.48 -0.42
C VAL A 103 -22.60 -8.20 0.90
N ASN A 104 -22.55 -6.95 1.38
CA ASN A 104 -23.13 -6.53 2.64
C ASN A 104 -22.64 -7.36 3.85
N LYS A 105 -21.35 -7.72 3.85
CA LYS A 105 -20.66 -8.41 4.94
C LYS A 105 -19.83 -7.43 5.75
N LYS A 106 -20.04 -7.43 7.06
CA LYS A 106 -19.26 -6.61 8.01
C LYS A 106 -17.85 -7.15 8.28
N ILE A 107 -17.59 -8.41 7.92
CA ILE A 107 -16.32 -9.09 8.20
C ILE A 107 -15.73 -9.60 6.88
N VAL A 108 -14.48 -9.25 6.62
CA VAL A 108 -13.70 -9.75 5.49
C VAL A 108 -13.11 -11.12 5.85
N THR A 109 -13.47 -12.13 5.09
CA THR A 109 -12.94 -13.50 5.17
C THR A 109 -11.86 -13.75 4.11
N SER A 110 -11.11 -14.85 4.24
CA SER A 110 -9.96 -15.16 3.38
C SER A 110 -10.32 -15.34 1.90
N ASP A 111 -11.54 -15.75 1.59
CA ASP A 111 -12.10 -15.82 0.23
C ASP A 111 -12.23 -14.45 -0.43
N PHE A 112 -12.70 -13.41 0.28
CA PHE A 112 -12.69 -12.04 -0.22
C PHE A 112 -11.28 -11.50 -0.44
N LEU A 113 -10.33 -11.90 0.42
CA LEU A 113 -8.92 -11.55 0.26
C LEU A 113 -8.30 -12.24 -0.97
N LEU A 114 -8.62 -13.50 -1.23
CA LEU A 114 -8.19 -14.21 -2.44
C LEU A 114 -8.80 -13.57 -3.69
N LEU A 115 -10.09 -13.24 -3.65
CA LEU A 115 -10.80 -12.68 -4.79
C LEU A 115 -10.21 -11.32 -5.20
N SER A 116 -9.71 -10.50 -4.27
CA SER A 116 -9.20 -9.16 -4.59
C SER A 116 -7.91 -9.16 -5.41
N PHE A 117 -7.15 -10.27 -5.46
CA PHE A 117 -6.02 -10.43 -6.39
C PHE A 117 -6.43 -10.23 -7.86
N PHE A 118 -7.64 -10.65 -8.23
CA PHE A 118 -8.08 -10.65 -9.63
C PHE A 118 -8.79 -9.37 -10.08
N TYR A 119 -8.96 -8.41 -9.19
CA TYR A 119 -9.63 -7.13 -9.48
C TYR A 119 -8.66 -5.99 -9.66
N THR A 120 -7.44 -6.20 -9.21
CA THR A 120 -6.32 -5.31 -9.46
C THR A 120 -5.58 -5.86 -10.68
N ASN A 121 -5.14 -4.98 -11.58
CA ASN A 121 -4.30 -5.36 -12.72
C ASN A 121 -2.89 -5.70 -12.18
N LEU A 122 -2.78 -6.87 -11.53
CA LEU A 122 -1.56 -7.35 -10.92
C LEU A 122 -0.79 -8.24 -11.87
N ASP A 123 0.54 -8.18 -11.78
CA ASP A 123 1.41 -9.03 -12.56
C ASP A 123 1.31 -10.51 -12.15
N ILE A 124 1.09 -10.78 -10.86
CA ILE A 124 0.91 -12.13 -10.31
C ILE A 124 -0.25 -12.89 -10.96
N CYS A 125 -1.24 -12.20 -11.53
CA CYS A 125 -2.36 -12.86 -12.21
C CYS A 125 -1.92 -13.67 -13.45
N GLN A 126 -0.79 -13.33 -14.09
CA GLN A 126 -0.30 -14.05 -15.26
C GLN A 126 0.09 -15.52 -14.96
N PRO A 127 0.97 -15.81 -13.98
CA PRO A 127 1.27 -17.19 -13.61
C PRO A 127 0.04 -17.90 -13.04
N LEU A 128 -0.82 -17.24 -12.27
CA LEU A 128 -2.03 -17.86 -11.70
C LEU A 128 -3.00 -18.38 -12.77
N LYS A 129 -3.18 -17.64 -13.87
CA LYS A 129 -4.00 -18.08 -15.01
C LYS A 129 -3.54 -19.41 -15.61
N LYS A 130 -2.23 -19.67 -15.65
CA LYS A 130 -1.67 -20.94 -16.17
C LYS A 130 -2.11 -22.16 -15.36
N TYR A 131 -2.45 -21.97 -14.09
CA TYR A 131 -2.93 -23.01 -13.17
C TYR A 131 -4.44 -22.95 -12.96
N GLN A 132 -5.18 -22.35 -13.90
CA GLN A 132 -6.65 -22.21 -13.85
C GLN A 132 -7.16 -21.42 -12.62
N ILE A 133 -6.28 -20.70 -11.92
CA ILE A 133 -6.66 -19.80 -10.84
C ILE A 133 -6.99 -18.45 -11.48
N THR A 134 -8.28 -18.27 -11.78
CA THR A 134 -8.81 -17.13 -12.51
C THR A 134 -9.94 -16.48 -11.73
N LYS A 135 -10.30 -15.26 -12.12
CA LYS A 135 -11.44 -14.56 -11.56
C LYS A 135 -12.71 -15.39 -11.70
N GLU A 136 -12.89 -16.03 -12.84
CA GLU A 136 -14.07 -16.81 -13.20
C GLU A 136 -14.16 -18.10 -12.39
N THR A 137 -13.05 -18.81 -12.22
CA THR A 137 -13.03 -20.08 -11.46
C THR A 137 -13.26 -19.83 -9.97
N ILE A 138 -12.57 -18.85 -9.38
CA ILE A 138 -12.78 -18.47 -7.97
C ILE A 138 -14.18 -17.91 -7.76
N GLY A 139 -14.67 -17.05 -8.65
CA GLY A 139 -16.03 -16.51 -8.59
C GLY A 139 -17.10 -17.59 -8.62
N LYS A 140 -16.96 -18.61 -9.48
CA LYS A 140 -17.86 -19.78 -9.53
C LYS A 140 -17.79 -20.64 -8.26
N LEU A 141 -16.62 -20.78 -7.64
CA LEU A 141 -16.49 -21.52 -6.38
C LEU A 141 -17.14 -20.77 -5.22
N MET A 142 -16.96 -19.45 -5.16
CA MET A 142 -17.61 -18.60 -4.17
C MET A 142 -19.13 -18.61 -4.34
N SER A 143 -19.64 -18.47 -5.57
CA SER A 143 -21.09 -18.44 -5.84
C SER A 143 -21.80 -19.67 -5.28
N LYS A 144 -21.22 -20.87 -5.46
CA LYS A 144 -21.78 -22.12 -4.91
C LYS A 144 -21.94 -22.11 -3.38
N ILE A 145 -21.09 -21.39 -2.66
CA ILE A 145 -21.17 -21.28 -1.20
C ILE A 145 -22.23 -20.26 -0.80
N TYR A 146 -22.22 -19.07 -1.40
CA TYR A 146 -23.10 -17.99 -0.99
C TYR A 146 -24.54 -18.12 -1.50
N VAL A 147 -24.77 -18.83 -2.62
CA VAL A 147 -26.12 -19.14 -3.12
C VAL A 147 -26.84 -20.15 -2.22
N LYS A 148 -26.10 -21.02 -1.54
CA LYS A 148 -26.66 -22.08 -0.68
C LYS A 148 -27.02 -21.64 0.74
N ILE A 149 -26.82 -20.38 1.12
CA ILE A 149 -27.15 -19.90 2.47
C ILE A 149 -28.53 -19.22 2.40
N PRO A 150 -29.64 -19.90 2.79
CA PRO A 150 -30.95 -19.27 2.90
C PRO A 150 -30.95 -18.36 4.13
N THR A 151 -30.45 -17.13 4.00
CA THR A 151 -30.68 -16.12 5.04
C THR A 151 -32.09 -15.56 4.84
N LYS A 152 -32.96 -15.77 5.84
CA LYS A 152 -34.36 -15.31 5.95
C LYS A 152 -34.58 -13.78 5.76
N THR A 153 -33.53 -13.00 5.48
CA THR A 153 -33.54 -11.53 5.37
C THR A 153 -32.99 -11.00 4.04
N SER A 154 -32.73 -11.84 3.03
CA SER A 154 -31.75 -11.47 2.00
C SER A 154 -32.04 -11.92 0.56
N GLU A 155 -33.29 -12.00 0.11
CA GLU A 155 -33.56 -12.18 -1.34
C GLU A 155 -32.95 -11.04 -2.17
N LYS A 156 -32.93 -9.80 -1.63
CA LYS A 156 -32.27 -8.66 -2.27
C LYS A 156 -30.74 -8.83 -2.36
N ASN A 157 -30.03 -9.25 -1.30
CA ASN A 157 -28.56 -9.34 -1.38
C ASN A 157 -28.08 -10.56 -2.19
N LEU A 158 -28.88 -11.64 -2.26
CA LEU A 158 -28.60 -12.78 -3.14
C LEU A 158 -28.73 -12.35 -4.61
N PHE A 159 -29.78 -11.59 -4.94
CA PHE A 159 -29.94 -10.98 -6.27
C PHE A 159 -28.79 -10.00 -6.60
N TYR A 160 -28.37 -9.16 -5.66
CA TYR A 160 -27.20 -8.28 -5.87
C TYR A 160 -25.91 -9.07 -6.03
N PHE A 161 -25.73 -10.18 -5.30
CA PHE A 161 -24.54 -11.01 -5.41
C PHE A 161 -24.51 -11.82 -6.72
N GLU A 162 -25.65 -12.37 -7.15
CA GLU A 162 -25.77 -13.05 -8.45
C GLU A 162 -25.65 -12.06 -9.60
N ARG A 163 -26.25 -10.87 -9.50
CA ARG A 163 -26.07 -9.79 -10.47
C ARG A 163 -24.64 -9.26 -10.47
N PHE A 164 -24.00 -9.16 -9.31
CA PHE A 164 -22.58 -8.82 -9.17
C PHE A 164 -21.73 -9.91 -9.83
N LEU A 165 -21.95 -11.20 -9.55
CA LEU A 165 -21.23 -12.30 -10.19
C LEU A 165 -21.46 -12.41 -11.70
N LYS A 166 -22.70 -12.19 -12.17
CA LYS A 166 -23.00 -12.07 -13.61
C LYS A 166 -22.27 -10.87 -14.22
N ASN A 167 -22.30 -9.71 -13.55
CA ASN A 167 -21.56 -8.51 -13.92
C ASN A 167 -20.03 -8.63 -13.75
N LEU A 168 -19.56 -9.60 -12.96
CA LEU A 168 -18.14 -9.87 -12.78
C LEU A 168 -17.56 -10.68 -13.92
N ILE A 169 -18.37 -11.59 -14.46
CA ILE A 169 -18.06 -12.35 -15.65
C ILE A 169 -18.20 -11.45 -16.90
N SER A 170 -19.14 -10.50 -16.90
CA SER A 170 -19.32 -9.52 -17.98
C SER A 170 -18.64 -8.18 -17.69
N PHE A 171 -17.39 -8.03 -18.13
CA PHE A 171 -16.79 -6.75 -18.58
C PHE A 171 -17.18 -5.48 -17.80
N PHE A 172 -16.68 -5.28 -16.58
CA PHE A 172 -16.76 -3.97 -15.93
C PHE A 172 -15.40 -3.39 -15.59
N PRO A 173 -14.98 -2.30 -16.26
CA PRO A 173 -14.07 -1.30 -15.72
C PRO A 173 -14.91 -0.30 -14.93
N ILE A 174 -15.55 -0.70 -13.83
CA ILE A 174 -16.14 0.30 -12.94
C ILE A 174 -14.96 1.11 -12.40
N ASN A 175 -15.05 2.43 -12.49
CA ASN A 175 -14.11 3.38 -11.91
C ASN A 175 -14.14 3.28 -10.36
N PHE A 176 -13.66 2.15 -9.82
CA PHE A 176 -13.65 1.77 -8.41
C PHE A 176 -12.67 2.60 -7.58
N GLN A 177 -11.91 3.50 -8.21
CA GLN A 177 -10.87 4.29 -7.55
C GLN A 177 -11.43 5.34 -6.55
N LYS A 178 -12.75 5.62 -6.53
CA LYS A 178 -13.30 6.76 -5.77
C LYS A 178 -14.06 6.44 -4.49
N GLN A 179 -14.47 5.19 -4.24
CA GLN A 179 -15.20 4.86 -3.00
C GLN A 179 -14.25 4.28 -1.95
N LEU A 180 -14.16 4.98 -0.81
CA LEU A 180 -13.47 4.46 0.38
C LEU A 180 -14.32 3.33 0.99
N PRO A 181 -13.71 2.21 1.39
CA PRO A 181 -14.45 1.15 2.07
C PRO A 181 -15.00 1.67 3.40
N ASP A 182 -16.20 1.20 3.76
CA ASP A 182 -16.82 1.54 5.03
C ASP A 182 -15.87 1.19 6.20
N PRO A 183 -15.53 2.15 7.09
CA PRO A 183 -14.61 1.92 8.20
C PRO A 183 -15.11 0.86 9.20
N THR A 184 -16.42 0.59 9.22
CA THR A 184 -17.01 -0.43 10.11
C THR A 184 -16.69 -1.86 9.67
N ILE A 185 -16.26 -2.06 8.42
CA ILE A 185 -15.88 -3.38 7.91
C ILE A 185 -14.50 -3.77 8.45
N LYS A 186 -14.49 -4.83 9.25
CA LYS A 186 -13.29 -5.36 9.92
C LYS A 186 -12.77 -6.61 9.19
N TYR A 187 -11.47 -6.86 9.30
CA TYR A 187 -10.92 -8.14 8.87
C TYR A 187 -11.27 -9.22 9.90
N SER A 188 -11.47 -10.46 9.44
CA SER A 188 -11.60 -11.59 10.36
C SER A 188 -10.27 -11.85 11.07
N LEU A 189 -10.33 -12.53 12.22
CA LEU A 189 -9.14 -12.99 12.93
C LEU A 189 -8.25 -13.87 12.03
N GLU A 190 -8.86 -14.69 11.17
CA GLU A 190 -8.16 -15.51 10.18
C GLU A 190 -7.34 -14.65 9.21
N VAL A 191 -7.92 -13.56 8.68
CA VAL A 191 -7.22 -12.66 7.77
C VAL A 191 -6.09 -11.91 8.47
N HIS A 192 -6.29 -11.47 9.71
CA HIS A 192 -5.21 -10.89 10.51
C HIS A 192 -4.03 -11.86 10.70
N LYS A 193 -4.31 -13.13 11.04
CA LYS A 193 -3.28 -14.17 11.14
C LYS A 193 -2.56 -14.41 9.81
N ILE A 194 -3.26 -14.34 8.68
CA ILE A 194 -2.63 -14.43 7.36
C ILE A 194 -1.65 -13.27 7.15
N PHE A 195 -2.02 -12.04 7.50
CA PHE A 195 -1.13 -10.88 7.37
C PHE A 195 0.08 -10.96 8.30
N GLU A 196 -0.11 -11.36 9.55
CA GLU A 196 0.99 -11.59 10.50
C GLU A 196 1.96 -12.66 9.99
N LYS A 197 1.44 -13.79 9.50
CA LYS A 197 2.27 -14.85 8.91
C LYS A 197 2.95 -14.40 7.63
N ALA A 198 2.32 -13.57 6.80
CA ALA A 198 2.96 -12.98 5.63
C ALA A 198 4.12 -12.06 6.02
N ALA A 199 3.98 -11.29 7.11
CA ALA A 199 5.08 -10.49 7.66
C ALA A 199 6.22 -11.37 8.19
N GLN A 200 5.90 -12.44 8.93
CA GLN A 200 6.89 -13.41 9.41
C GLN A 200 7.62 -14.10 8.24
N ASN A 201 6.88 -14.54 7.22
CA ASN A 201 7.43 -15.15 6.02
C ASN A 201 8.36 -14.19 5.27
N ALA A 202 7.98 -12.92 5.12
CA ALA A 202 8.82 -11.90 4.50
C ALA A 202 10.17 -11.78 5.22
N LEU A 203 10.16 -11.62 6.55
CA LEU A 203 11.36 -11.40 7.35
C LEU A 203 12.23 -12.66 7.48
N VAL A 204 11.64 -13.78 7.94
CA VAL A 204 12.39 -14.98 8.33
C VAL A 204 12.79 -15.80 7.11
N ARG A 205 11.84 -16.03 6.20
CA ARG A 205 12.03 -16.97 5.09
C ARG A 205 12.59 -16.30 3.85
N PHE A 206 11.98 -15.19 3.43
CA PHE A 206 12.38 -14.50 2.21
C PHE A 206 13.43 -13.42 2.43
N LYS A 207 13.75 -13.09 3.69
CA LYS A 207 14.76 -12.12 4.10
C LYS A 207 14.56 -10.76 3.43
N THR A 208 13.31 -10.35 3.30
CA THR A 208 12.91 -9.06 2.73
C THR A 208 11.96 -8.34 3.69
N PRO A 209 12.09 -7.01 3.87
CA PRO A 209 11.17 -6.25 4.71
C PRO A 209 9.85 -5.96 4.01
N VAL A 210 9.70 -6.24 2.71
CA VAL A 210 8.50 -5.90 1.93
C VAL A 210 7.59 -7.11 1.76
N ILE A 211 6.34 -7.00 2.18
CA ILE A 211 5.30 -8.01 1.99
C ILE A 211 4.68 -7.80 0.59
N SER A 212 5.22 -8.50 -0.42
CA SER A 212 4.72 -8.44 -1.80
C SER A 212 3.48 -9.30 -2.04
N THR A 213 2.91 -9.17 -3.24
CA THR A 213 1.75 -9.96 -3.66
C THR A 213 2.08 -11.46 -3.67
N GLU A 214 3.27 -11.86 -4.10
CA GLU A 214 3.71 -13.26 -4.07
C GLU A 214 3.82 -13.81 -2.65
N ILE A 215 4.36 -13.05 -1.70
CA ILE A 215 4.45 -13.50 -0.29
C ILE A 215 3.05 -13.69 0.28
N LEU A 216 2.15 -12.73 0.06
CA LEU A 216 0.77 -12.84 0.54
C LEU A 216 0.07 -14.06 -0.07
N PHE A 217 0.24 -14.30 -1.37
CA PHE A 217 -0.37 -15.45 -2.04
C PHE A 217 0.21 -16.78 -1.57
N ILE A 218 1.54 -16.88 -1.40
CA ILE A 218 2.18 -18.07 -0.83
C ILE A 218 1.65 -18.34 0.58
N THR A 219 1.50 -17.32 1.43
CA THR A 219 0.91 -17.49 2.76
C THR A 219 -0.53 -17.99 2.69
N LEU A 220 -1.35 -17.47 1.76
CA LEU A 220 -2.71 -17.98 1.53
C LEU A 220 -2.73 -19.45 1.12
N MET A 221 -1.78 -19.89 0.28
CA MET A 221 -1.62 -21.30 -0.09
C MET A 221 -1.26 -22.15 1.14
N GLU A 222 -0.27 -21.72 1.93
CA GLU A 222 0.27 -22.50 3.05
C GLU A 222 -0.71 -22.67 4.21
N GLU A 223 -1.63 -21.72 4.41
CA GLU A 223 -2.68 -21.80 5.41
C GLU A 223 -3.84 -22.73 4.98
N LYS A 224 -3.57 -24.03 4.87
CA LYS A 224 -4.48 -25.08 4.36
C LYS A 224 -5.90 -25.11 4.97
N LYS A 225 -6.04 -24.62 6.21
CA LYS A 225 -7.35 -24.61 6.92
C LYS A 225 -8.30 -23.52 6.41
N THR A 226 -7.78 -22.52 5.70
CA THR A 226 -8.54 -21.33 5.24
C THR A 226 -9.44 -21.65 4.05
N LYS A 227 -10.48 -20.83 3.84
CA LYS A 227 -11.34 -20.96 2.65
C LYS A 227 -10.57 -20.67 1.36
N ALA A 228 -9.69 -19.67 1.40
CA ALA A 228 -8.82 -19.33 0.29
C ALA A 228 -7.95 -20.51 -0.16
N ALA A 229 -7.26 -21.17 0.78
CA ALA A 229 -6.42 -22.33 0.46
C ALA A 229 -7.23 -23.45 -0.19
N LYS A 230 -8.42 -23.76 0.35
CA LYS A 230 -9.32 -24.78 -0.23
C LYS A 230 -9.80 -24.42 -1.64
N PHE A 231 -9.98 -23.13 -1.95
CA PHE A 231 -10.30 -22.71 -3.31
C PHE A 231 -9.12 -22.83 -4.25
N ILE A 232 -7.93 -22.43 -3.81
CA ILE A 232 -6.70 -22.57 -4.58
C ILE A 232 -6.42 -24.05 -4.87
N GLU A 233 -6.52 -24.91 -3.86
CA GLU A 233 -6.32 -26.36 -3.95
C GLU A 233 -7.29 -26.99 -4.96
N LYS A 234 -8.57 -26.61 -4.91
CA LYS A 234 -9.58 -27.07 -5.89
C LYS A 234 -9.31 -26.61 -7.32
N CYS A 235 -8.70 -25.44 -7.51
CA CYS A 235 -8.34 -24.94 -8.85
C CYS A 235 -7.11 -25.65 -9.41
N ILE A 236 -6.11 -25.94 -8.56
CA ILE A 236 -4.85 -26.57 -8.97
C ILE A 236 -5.05 -28.07 -9.22
N GLY A 237 -5.85 -28.74 -8.38
CA GLY A 237 -6.23 -30.15 -8.48
C GLY A 237 -5.12 -31.16 -8.16
N ASP A 238 -3.86 -30.85 -8.46
CA ASP A 238 -2.71 -31.74 -8.31
C ASP A 238 -1.61 -31.15 -7.42
N GLU A 239 -0.97 -32.01 -6.61
CA GLU A 239 0.10 -31.61 -5.69
C GLU A 239 1.37 -31.17 -6.45
N THR A 240 1.66 -31.77 -7.61
CA THR A 240 2.81 -31.37 -8.42
C THR A 240 2.65 -29.93 -8.88
N ASN A 241 1.49 -29.60 -9.46
CA ASN A 241 1.16 -28.24 -9.88
C ASN A 241 1.18 -27.24 -8.71
N TRP A 242 0.81 -27.67 -7.51
CA TRP A 242 0.90 -26.86 -6.30
C TRP A 242 2.35 -26.44 -5.99
N TYR A 243 3.28 -27.41 -6.02
CA TYR A 243 4.69 -27.12 -5.79
C TYR A 243 5.31 -26.30 -6.92
N ILE A 244 4.94 -26.55 -8.19
CA ILE A 244 5.47 -25.78 -9.33
C ILE A 244 5.00 -24.32 -9.24
N LEU A 245 3.72 -24.07 -8.97
CA LEU A 245 3.22 -22.70 -8.79
C LEU A 245 3.96 -21.99 -7.65
N ARG A 246 4.09 -22.65 -6.49
CA ARG A 246 4.83 -22.10 -5.35
C ARG A 246 6.27 -21.78 -5.74
N TYR A 247 6.95 -22.66 -6.47
CA TYR A 247 8.30 -22.42 -6.98
C TYR A 247 8.37 -21.21 -7.91
N ILE A 248 7.43 -21.04 -8.84
CA ILE A 248 7.37 -19.89 -9.75
C ILE A 248 7.25 -18.58 -8.96
N LEU A 249 6.38 -18.54 -7.95
CA LEU A 249 6.21 -17.37 -7.09
C LEU A 249 7.48 -17.05 -6.29
N ILE A 250 8.13 -18.07 -5.73
CA ILE A 250 9.40 -17.91 -5.01
C ILE A 250 10.52 -17.43 -5.95
N LYS A 251 10.58 -17.95 -7.17
CA LYS A 251 11.58 -17.54 -8.16
C LYS A 251 11.44 -16.06 -8.53
N ARG A 252 10.21 -15.55 -8.66
CA ARG A 252 9.93 -14.12 -8.88
C ARG A 252 10.39 -13.26 -7.70
N LEU A 253 10.08 -13.67 -6.47
CA LEU A 253 10.57 -13.01 -5.27
C LEU A 253 12.10 -12.93 -5.24
N TYR A 254 12.76 -14.05 -5.54
CA TYR A 254 14.21 -14.12 -5.56
C TYR A 254 14.81 -13.24 -6.65
N LYS A 255 14.18 -13.11 -7.83
CA LYS A 255 14.61 -12.16 -8.89
C LYS A 255 14.71 -10.75 -8.31
N TYR A 256 13.64 -10.24 -7.68
CA TYR A 256 13.64 -8.89 -7.11
C TYR A 256 14.70 -8.71 -6.04
N GLU A 257 14.83 -9.68 -5.13
CA GLU A 257 15.80 -9.62 -4.04
C GLU A 257 17.24 -9.65 -4.56
N SER A 258 17.52 -10.51 -5.54
CA SER A 258 18.84 -10.61 -6.19
C SER A 258 19.21 -9.31 -6.91
N CYS A 259 18.29 -8.72 -7.66
CA CYS A 259 18.51 -7.43 -8.34
C CYS A 259 18.82 -6.32 -7.34
N ILE A 260 18.05 -6.19 -6.25
CA ILE A 260 18.32 -5.19 -5.20
C ILE A 260 19.72 -5.40 -4.60
N ARG A 261 20.08 -6.62 -4.23
CA ARG A 261 21.37 -6.91 -3.59
C ARG A 261 22.57 -6.70 -4.51
N ARG A 262 22.40 -6.98 -5.80
CA ARG A 262 23.46 -6.89 -6.82
C ARG A 262 23.68 -5.47 -7.30
N GLU A 263 22.61 -4.73 -7.59
CA GLU A 263 22.68 -3.43 -8.27
C GLU A 263 22.70 -2.25 -7.30
N ILE A 264 22.18 -2.40 -6.07
CA ILE A 264 22.11 -1.33 -5.08
C ILE A 264 23.15 -1.54 -3.98
N SER A 265 23.94 -0.50 -3.72
CA SER A 265 24.93 -0.49 -2.65
C SER A 265 24.27 -0.76 -1.29
N LYS A 266 24.96 -1.48 -0.39
CA LYS A 266 24.42 -1.95 0.89
C LYS A 266 23.77 -0.83 1.73
N ASN A 267 24.38 0.35 1.75
CA ASN A 267 23.87 1.54 2.45
C ASN A 267 22.66 2.22 1.76
N GLN A 268 22.20 1.74 0.62
CA GLN A 268 21.02 2.25 -0.09
C GLN A 268 19.92 1.20 -0.27
N GLN A 269 20.18 -0.06 0.08
CA GLN A 269 19.22 -1.15 -0.08
C GLN A 269 17.91 -0.89 0.67
N TYR A 270 17.95 -0.24 1.84
CA TYR A 270 16.74 0.14 2.56
C TYR A 270 15.85 1.12 1.77
N PHE A 271 16.45 2.06 1.01
CA PHE A 271 15.68 2.93 0.12
C PHE A 271 15.10 2.17 -1.07
N ALA A 272 15.75 1.12 -1.55
CA ALA A 272 15.20 0.26 -2.59
C ALA A 272 13.96 -0.49 -2.09
N TYR A 273 13.99 -1.01 -0.87
CA TYR A 273 12.82 -1.63 -0.25
C TYR A 273 11.69 -0.64 0.01
N LEU A 274 11.99 0.56 0.52
CA LEU A 274 11.00 1.63 0.68
C LEU A 274 10.41 2.06 -0.67
N LEU A 275 11.22 2.14 -1.73
CA LEU A 275 10.72 2.43 -3.07
C LEU A 275 9.77 1.32 -3.53
N LYS A 276 10.09 0.06 -3.23
CA LYS A 276 9.23 -1.09 -3.55
C LYS A 276 7.88 -1.06 -2.82
N THR A 277 7.77 -0.46 -1.64
CA THR A 277 6.44 -0.26 -1.00
C THR A 277 5.59 0.78 -1.74
N GLN A 278 6.22 1.72 -2.46
CA GLN A 278 5.54 2.82 -3.15
C GLN A 278 5.21 2.53 -4.63
N LEU A 279 5.87 1.53 -5.24
CA LEU A 279 5.65 1.14 -6.62
C LEU A 279 4.81 -0.13 -6.70
N SER A 280 4.02 -0.24 -7.77
CA SER A 280 3.41 -1.52 -8.15
C SER A 280 4.48 -2.50 -8.60
N ASP A 281 4.17 -3.79 -8.56
CA ASP A 281 5.12 -4.84 -8.96
C ASP A 281 5.56 -4.65 -10.43
N ILE A 282 4.65 -4.20 -11.30
CA ILE A 282 4.92 -3.88 -12.71
C ILE A 282 5.84 -2.66 -12.85
N GLU A 283 5.59 -1.59 -12.10
CA GLU A 283 6.44 -0.39 -12.11
C GLU A 283 7.86 -0.72 -11.64
N PHE A 284 7.98 -1.56 -10.61
CA PHE A 284 9.27 -1.98 -10.08
C PHE A 284 10.02 -2.91 -11.04
N GLU A 285 9.34 -3.89 -11.65
CA GLU A 285 9.92 -4.78 -12.65
C GLU A 285 10.44 -4.00 -13.86
N ARG A 286 9.70 -2.96 -14.32
CA ARG A 286 10.19 -2.06 -15.37
C ARG A 286 11.46 -1.30 -15.00
N LEU A 287 11.68 -0.97 -13.73
CA LEU A 287 12.94 -0.34 -13.32
C LEU A 287 14.11 -1.32 -13.39
N ILE A 288 13.87 -2.59 -13.07
CA ILE A 288 14.86 -3.67 -13.18
C ILE A 288 15.18 -3.93 -14.65
N ASP A 289 14.17 -4.22 -15.46
CA ASP A 289 14.35 -4.66 -16.84
C ASP A 289 15.00 -3.56 -17.71
N ASN A 290 14.78 -2.27 -17.39
CA ASN A 290 15.40 -1.14 -18.08
C ASN A 290 16.75 -0.70 -17.45
N ASN A 291 17.28 -1.43 -16.46
CA ASN A 291 18.51 -1.09 -15.71
C ASN A 291 18.47 0.32 -15.06
N TYR A 292 17.28 0.81 -14.70
CA TYR A 292 17.08 2.12 -14.06
C TYR A 292 16.91 2.04 -12.54
N LEU A 293 17.00 0.84 -11.94
CA LEU A 293 16.77 0.64 -10.51
C LEU A 293 17.66 1.55 -9.64
N GLN A 294 18.97 1.58 -9.90
CA GLN A 294 19.92 2.40 -9.13
C GLN A 294 19.61 3.90 -9.20
N PHE A 295 19.28 4.39 -10.40
CA PHE A 295 18.87 5.78 -10.59
C PHE A 295 17.56 6.09 -9.87
N GLY A 296 16.57 5.20 -9.98
CA GLY A 296 15.29 5.31 -9.30
C GLY A 296 15.44 5.39 -7.78
N VAL A 297 16.27 4.51 -7.20
CA VAL A 297 16.58 4.50 -5.75
C VAL A 297 17.27 5.80 -5.33
N THR A 298 18.26 6.27 -6.08
CA THR A 298 18.99 7.51 -5.76
C THR A 298 18.05 8.72 -5.78
N ARG A 299 17.20 8.83 -6.81
CA ARG A 299 16.22 9.91 -6.93
C ARG A 299 15.19 9.85 -5.81
N PHE A 300 14.69 8.66 -5.48
CA PHE A 300 13.73 8.46 -4.41
C PHE A 300 14.32 8.84 -3.05
N ARG A 301 15.55 8.40 -2.75
CA ARG A 301 16.29 8.81 -1.55
C ARG A 301 16.37 10.32 -1.43
N ASN A 302 16.85 11.00 -2.48
CA ASN A 302 17.06 12.44 -2.40
C ASN A 302 15.74 13.18 -2.15
N ARG A 303 14.65 12.73 -2.78
CA ARG A 303 13.30 13.25 -2.53
C ARG A 303 12.85 13.01 -1.08
N LEU A 304 13.05 11.80 -0.55
CA LEU A 304 12.70 11.48 0.84
C LEU A 304 13.47 12.33 1.83
N ILE A 305 14.79 12.52 1.63
CA ILE A 305 15.61 13.38 2.48
C ILE A 305 15.10 14.82 2.42
N GLN A 306 14.82 15.35 1.23
CA GLN A 306 14.26 16.69 1.08
C GLN A 306 12.91 16.85 1.78
N GLN A 307 12.04 15.83 1.72
CA GLN A 307 10.76 15.84 2.42
C GLN A 307 10.98 15.76 3.94
N ALA A 308 11.82 14.85 4.42
CA ALA A 308 12.10 14.68 5.84
C ALA A 308 12.69 15.95 6.48
N VAL A 309 13.56 16.68 5.76
CA VAL A 309 14.12 17.96 6.23
C VAL A 309 13.05 19.05 6.34
N LYS A 310 11.98 18.97 5.55
CA LYS A 310 10.87 19.94 5.56
C LYS A 310 9.76 19.59 6.55
N THR A 311 9.67 18.33 6.98
CA THR A 311 8.61 17.86 7.86
C THR A 311 8.89 18.26 9.30
N ASP A 312 7.98 18.98 9.93
CA ASP A 312 7.97 19.14 11.38
C ASP A 312 7.31 17.90 12.02
N ILE A 313 8.10 17.14 12.77
CA ILE A 313 7.61 15.92 13.44
C ILE A 313 6.63 16.28 14.57
N TYR A 314 6.80 17.45 15.22
CA TYR A 314 5.94 17.85 16.33
C TYR A 314 4.53 18.20 15.85
N ASP A 315 4.42 18.91 14.72
CA ASP A 315 3.12 19.19 14.08
C ASP A 315 2.37 17.88 13.77
N LEU A 316 3.09 16.88 13.23
CA LEU A 316 2.51 15.57 12.94
C LEU A 316 2.11 14.78 14.20
N ILE A 317 2.77 15.00 15.32
CA ILE A 317 2.40 14.37 16.60
C ILE A 317 1.19 15.08 17.20
N GLU A 318 1.15 16.41 17.13
CA GLU A 318 0.03 17.21 17.61
C GLU A 318 -1.25 16.86 16.85
N GLU A 319 -1.19 16.72 15.53
CA GLU A 319 -2.33 16.29 14.71
C GLU A 319 -2.83 14.89 15.11
N ASP A 320 -1.92 13.93 15.36
CA ASP A 320 -2.27 12.58 15.80
C ASP A 320 -2.91 12.58 17.20
N ILE A 321 -2.35 13.35 18.14
CA ILE A 321 -2.90 13.51 19.49
C ILE A 321 -4.30 14.11 19.41
N TYR A 322 -4.49 15.16 18.61
CA TYR A 322 -5.78 15.80 18.41
C TYR A 322 -6.80 14.82 17.82
N ASN A 323 -6.42 14.06 16.80
CA ASN A 323 -7.29 13.05 16.18
C ASN A 323 -7.65 11.93 17.18
N SER A 324 -6.70 11.48 18.00
CA SER A 324 -6.94 10.50 19.07
C SER A 324 -7.89 11.02 20.15
N ILE A 325 -7.76 12.30 20.55
CA ILE A 325 -8.68 12.93 21.50
C ILE A 325 -10.07 13.04 20.88
N ARG A 326 -10.17 13.48 19.62
CA ARG A 326 -11.44 13.65 18.91
C ARG A 326 -12.19 12.34 18.72
N ALA A 327 -11.47 11.25 18.37
CA ALA A 327 -12.06 9.92 18.21
C ALA A 327 -12.62 9.36 19.53
N ASN A 328 -12.00 9.69 20.67
CA ASN A 328 -12.37 9.16 21.99
C ASN A 328 -13.25 10.11 22.82
N ARG A 329 -13.81 11.17 22.22
CA ARG A 329 -14.58 12.21 22.94
C ARG A 329 -15.78 11.67 23.73
N ASN A 330 -16.38 10.56 23.30
CA ASN A 330 -17.57 9.99 23.92
C ASN A 330 -17.26 8.95 25.02
N GLU A 331 -16.02 8.48 25.12
CA GLU A 331 -15.63 7.41 26.07
C GLU A 331 -14.73 7.93 27.21
N ARG A 332 -14.08 9.08 27.04
CA ARG A 332 -13.23 9.66 28.09
C ARG A 332 -14.07 10.40 29.12
N LYS A 333 -14.34 9.74 30.25
CA LYS A 333 -14.64 10.42 31.51
C LYS A 333 -13.33 11.00 32.04
N TYR A 334 -13.11 12.29 31.83
CA TYR A 334 -12.10 13.00 32.59
C TYR A 334 -12.61 13.09 34.03
N SER A 335 -11.85 12.52 34.97
CA SER A 335 -12.08 12.77 36.39
C SER A 335 -11.88 14.27 36.64
N SER A 336 -12.99 14.95 36.91
CA SER A 336 -13.07 16.35 37.33
C SER A 336 -12.42 16.57 38.68
#